data_AF-A0A024G909-F1
#
_entry.id   AF-A0A024G909-F1
#
_cell.length_a   1.000
_cell.length_b   1.000
_cell.length_c   1.000
_cell.angle_alpha   90.00
_cell.angle_beta   90.00
_cell.angle_gamma   90.00
#
_symmetry.space_group_name_H-M   'P 1'
#
loop_
_entity.id
_entity.type
_entity.pdbx_description
1 polymer ?
#
loop_
_entity_poly.entity_id
_entity_poly.type
_entity_poly.pdbx_seq_one_letter_code
_entity_poly.pdbx_strand_id
1 'polypeptide(L)' 'MRARFITSFIQQRGVSGLVNKPNHVPQDQTLFTHKKSPTYLVRKSDKNIFYLILGLSGLGFAQALRGEFNMATGRGKAD' A
#
# COMPACT_ATOMS: atom_id res chain seq x y z
N MET A 1 45.55 4.33 -21.68
CA MET A 1 44.22 4.94 -21.42
C MET A 1 43.69 4.39 -20.09
N ARG A 2 43.40 5.25 -19.11
CA ARG A 2 43.00 4.85 -17.75
C ARG A 2 41.48 4.67 -17.69
N ALA A 3 41.02 3.45 -17.42
CA ALA A 3 39.62 3.17 -17.10
C ALA A 3 39.28 3.79 -15.74
N ARG A 4 38.32 4.71 -15.71
CA ARG A 4 37.74 5.25 -14.47
C ARG A 4 36.78 4.20 -13.91
N PHE A 5 37.16 3.55 -12.82
CA PHE A 5 36.21 2.82 -12.00
C PHE A 5 35.26 3.84 -11.35
N ILE A 6 33.99 3.80 -11.75
CA ILE A 6 32.92 4.51 -11.04
C ILE A 6 32.66 3.67 -9.79
N THR A 7 33.34 3.99 -8.70
CA THR A 7 32.98 3.52 -7.37
C THR A 7 31.56 3.98 -7.09
N SER A 8 30.61 3.03 -7.03
CA SER A 8 29.30 3.29 -6.47
C SER A 8 29.50 3.76 -5.03
N PHE A 9 29.24 5.04 -4.78
CA PHE A 9 29.16 5.56 -3.43
C PHE A 9 28.02 4.82 -2.73
N ILE A 10 28.37 3.88 -1.86
CA ILE A 10 27.45 3.40 -0.84
C ILE A 10 27.13 4.62 0.02
N GLN A 11 25.96 5.21 -0.20
CA GLN A 11 25.45 6.33 0.57
C GLN A 11 25.21 5.83 2.01
N GLN A 12 26.25 5.87 2.85
CA GLN A 12 26.12 5.70 4.28
C GLN A 12 25.34 6.91 4.82
N ARG A 13 24.02 6.80 4.90
CA ARG A 13 23.19 7.81 5.58
C ARG A 13 23.62 7.85 7.05
N GLY A 14 24.25 8.96 7.45
CA GLY A 14 24.58 9.32 8.83
C GLY A 14 23.34 9.64 9.69
N VAL A 15 22.36 8.75 9.71
CA VAL A 15 21.23 8.80 10.65
C VAL A 15 21.12 7.42 11.29
N SER A 16 22.22 7.00 11.93
CA SER A 16 22.24 5.81 12.75
C SER A 16 21.68 6.17 14.13
N GLY A 17 20.50 5.63 14.45
CA GLY A 17 20.11 5.37 15.84
C GLY A 17 19.34 6.47 16.57
N LEU A 18 18.10 6.78 16.16
CA LEU A 18 17.11 7.33 17.09
C LEU A 18 16.39 6.23 17.89
N VAL A 19 16.40 4.99 17.40
CA VAL A 19 15.87 3.81 18.12
C VAL A 19 16.67 2.59 17.69
N ASN A 20 17.06 1.76 18.65
CA ASN A 20 17.80 0.50 18.45
C ASN A 20 16.86 -0.56 17.84
N LYS A 21 16.47 -0.38 16.58
CA LYS A 21 15.64 -1.32 15.82
C LYS A 21 16.41 -1.84 14.60
N PRO A 22 16.19 -3.10 14.20
CA PRO A 22 16.77 -3.64 12.98
C PRO A 22 16.39 -2.77 11.77
N ASN A 23 17.40 -2.43 10.97
CA ASN A 23 17.24 -1.59 9.78
C ASN A 23 16.77 -2.43 8.59
N HIS A 24 15.52 -2.24 8.17
CA HIS A 24 14.91 -2.94 7.03
C HIS A 24 14.94 -2.13 5.74
N VAL A 25 15.48 -0.89 5.77
CA VAL A 25 15.45 0.04 4.62
C VAL A 25 16.11 -0.55 3.37
N PRO A 26 17.29 -1.21 3.42
CA PRO A 26 17.88 -1.80 2.22
C PRO A 26 17.03 -2.91 1.62
N GLN A 27 16.41 -3.74 2.46
CA GLN A 27 15.54 -4.85 2.03
C GLN A 27 14.27 -4.32 1.35
N ASP A 28 13.68 -3.26 1.92
CA ASP A 28 12.53 -2.60 1.34
C ASP A 28 12.88 -1.93 0.00
N GLN A 29 14.03 -1.27 -0.11
CA GLN A 29 14.50 -0.69 -1.38
C GLN A 29 14.62 -1.77 -2.46
N THR A 30 15.25 -2.90 -2.18
CA THR A 30 15.34 -4.01 -3.15
C THR A 30 13.96 -4.53 -3.56
N LEU A 31 13.02 -4.63 -2.60
CA LEU A 31 11.68 -5.12 -2.84
C LEU A 31 10.88 -4.22 -3.80
N PHE A 32 11.01 -2.90 -3.66
CA PHE A 32 10.28 -1.93 -4.50
C PHE A 32 10.96 -1.64 -5.84
N THR A 33 12.29 -1.75 -5.94
CA THR A 33 13.02 -1.44 -7.19
C THR A 33 12.99 -2.59 -8.20
N HIS A 34 12.93 -3.85 -7.74
CA HIS A 34 13.09 -5.01 -8.64
C HIS A 34 11.78 -5.74 -8.98
N LYS A 35 10.66 -5.41 -8.34
CA LYS A 35 9.37 -6.03 -8.66
C LYS A 35 8.64 -5.30 -9.79
N LYS A 36 8.05 -6.07 -10.70
CA LYS A 36 7.16 -5.58 -11.78
C LYS A 36 5.70 -5.40 -11.35
N SER A 37 5.37 -5.60 -10.08
CA SER A 37 4.01 -5.41 -9.56
C SER A 37 3.71 -3.93 -9.31
N PRO A 38 2.44 -3.50 -9.39
CA PRO A 38 2.05 -2.15 -8.97
C PRO A 38 2.47 -1.87 -7.53
N THR A 39 2.86 -0.62 -7.24
CA THR A 39 3.44 -0.21 -5.95
C THR A 39 2.57 -0.60 -4.74
N TYR A 40 1.25 -0.58 -4.90
CA TYR A 40 0.28 -0.91 -3.86
C TYR A 40 0.02 -2.43 -3.68
N LEU A 41 0.74 -3.31 -4.37
CA LEU A 41 0.62 -4.78 -4.26
C LEU A 41 1.99 -5.48 -4.07
N VAL A 42 3.02 -4.73 -3.71
CA VAL A 42 4.41 -5.22 -3.72
C VAL A 42 4.65 -6.23 -2.60
N ARG A 43 4.16 -5.95 -1.38
CA ARG A 43 4.25 -6.86 -0.24
C ARG A 43 3.11 -7.87 -0.27
N LYS A 44 3.34 -9.03 0.34
CA LYS A 44 2.33 -10.10 0.42
C LYS A 44 1.09 -9.66 1.22
N SER A 45 1.27 -8.82 2.24
CA SER A 45 0.20 -8.21 3.05
C SER A 45 -0.69 -7.28 2.24
N ASP A 46 -0.13 -6.58 1.25
CA ASP A 46 -0.82 -5.53 0.52
C ASP A 46 -2.00 -6.07 -0.27
N LYS A 47 -1.92 -7.33 -0.74
CA LYS A 47 -3.05 -8.01 -1.38
C LYS A 47 -4.24 -8.15 -0.44
N ASN A 48 -4.01 -8.57 0.80
CA ASN A 48 -5.09 -8.74 1.77
C ASN A 48 -5.72 -7.39 2.11
N ILE A 49 -4.90 -6.36 2.29
CA ILE A 49 -5.36 -5.00 2.55
C ILE A 49 -6.17 -4.47 1.36
N PHE A 50 -5.68 -4.67 0.14
CA PHE A 50 -6.37 -4.24 -1.08
C PHE A 50 -7.75 -4.89 -1.22
N TYR A 51 -7.85 -6.22 -1.05
CA TYR A 51 -9.13 -6.92 -1.14
C TYR A 51 -10.09 -6.56 0.00
N LEU A 52 -9.56 -6.28 1.20
CA LEU A 52 -10.38 -5.80 2.31
C LEU A 52 -11.00 -4.43 1.99
N ILE A 53 -10.20 -3.48 1.50
CA ILE A 53 -10.68 -2.15 1.09
C ILE A 53 -11.72 -2.29 -0.02
N LEU A 54 -11.43 -3.07 -1.05
CA LEU A 54 -12.34 -3.29 -2.17
C LEU A 54 -13.68 -3.90 -1.70
N GLY A 55 -13.62 -4.87 -0.79
CA GLY A 55 -14.81 -5.49 -0.20
C GLY A 55 -15.65 -4.49 0.61
N LEU A 56 -15.02 -3.71 1.49
CA LEU A 56 -15.71 -2.70 2.29
C LEU A 56 -16.32 -1.59 1.42
N SER A 57 -15.59 -1.11 0.41
CA SER A 57 -16.11 -0.13 -0.55
C SER A 57 -17.31 -0.68 -1.33
N GLY A 58 -17.26 -1.94 -1.78
CA GLY A 58 -18.37 -2.60 -2.47
C GLY A 58 -19.61 -2.73 -1.57
N LEU A 59 -19.42 -3.14 -0.31
CA LEU A 59 -20.51 -3.22 0.66
C LEU A 59 -21.10 -1.84 0.98
N GLY A 60 -20.26 -0.82 1.15
CA GLY A 60 -20.71 0.55 1.37
C GLY A 60 -21.51 1.10 0.19
N PHE A 61 -21.08 0.82 -1.05
CA PHE A 61 -21.80 1.22 -2.25
C PHE A 61 -23.16 0.52 -2.37
N ALA A 62 -23.22 -0.78 -2.10
CA ALA A 62 -24.48 -1.52 -2.10
C ALA A 62 -25.47 -0.99 -1.04
N GLN A 63 -24.97 -0.62 0.15
CA GLN A 63 -25.78 0.00 1.19
C GLN A 63 -26.28 1.38 0.76
N ALA A 64 -25.44 2.19 0.11
CA ALA A 64 -25.84 3.50 -0.41
C ALA A 64 -26.97 3.37 -1.44
N LEU A 65 -26.82 2.47 -2.42
CA LEU A 65 -27.86 2.21 -3.43
C LEU A 65 -29.16 1.69 -2.81
N ARG A 66 -29.06 0.79 -1.83
CA ARG A 66 -30.23 0.32 -1.08
C ARG A 66 -30.92 1.47 -0.34
N GLY A 67 -30.14 2.35 0.28
CA GLY A 67 -30.64 3.55 0.94
C GLY A 67 -31.40 4.46 -0.03
N GLU A 68 -30.80 4.77 -1.17
CA GLU A 68 -31.44 5.57 -2.22
C GLU A 68 -32.74 4.95 -2.73
N PHE A 69 -32.73 3.65 -3.00
CA PHE A 69 -33.93 2.94 -3.45
C PHE A 69 -35.06 2.97 -2.41
N ASN A 70 -34.72 2.76 -1.13
CA ASN A 70 -35.67 2.83 -0.03
C ASN A 70 -36.25 4.24 0.14
N MET A 71 -35.41 5.27 0.02
CA MET A 71 -35.85 6.68 0.04
C MET A 71 -36.78 7.00 -1.14
N ALA A 72 -36.44 6.55 -2.36
CA ALA A 72 -37.24 6.78 -3.55
C ALA A 72 -38.60 6.07 -3.51
N THR A 73 -38.67 4.88 -2.90
CA THR A 73 -39.92 4.08 -2.80
C THR A 73 -40.69 4.30 -1.50
N GLY A 74 -40.18 5.15 -0.60
CA GLY A 74 -40.79 5.42 0.71
C GLY A 74 -40.82 4.22 1.66
N ARG A 75 -39.97 3.22 1.44
CA ARG A 75 -39.92 1.95 2.21
C ARG A 75 -38.81 1.95 3.24
N GLY A 76 -38.91 1.07 4.25
CA GLY A 76 -37.82 0.82 5.21
C GLY A 76 -37.71 1.83 6.35
N LYS A 77 -38.79 2.56 6.67
CA LYS A 77 -38.90 3.28 7.93
C LYS A 77 -39.05 2.27 9.07
N ALA A 78 -38.33 2.49 10.16
CA ALA A 78 -38.66 1.82 11.42
C ALA A 78 -39.94 2.45 11.97
N ASP A 79 -40.81 1.62 12.54
CA ASP A 79 -42.04 2.06 13.21
C ASP A 79 -41.75 3.05 14.35
#